data_AF-K2K5C9-F1
#
_entry.id   AF-K2K5C9-F1
#
_cell.length_a   1.000
_cell.length_b   1.000
_cell.length_c   1.000
_cell.angle_alpha   90.00
_cell.angle_beta   90.00
_cell.angle_gamma   90.00
#
_symmetry.space_group_name_H-M   'P 1'
#
loop_
_entity.id
_entity.type
_entity.pdbx_description
1 polymer ?
#
loop_
_entity_poly.entity_id
_entity_poly.type
_entity_poly.pdbx_seq_one_letter_code
_entity_poly.pdbx_strand_id
1 'polypeptide(L)'
;MQLSIFALFASQGANRHRQLGQGMTEYIIIVALIAVAAIGVYSLLGESVRNQVAGIAKEITGQTSNAQINRARQAARRAGTVAQQDINLGNYNEATEAGEQQ
;
A
#
# COMPACT_ATOMS: atom_id res chain seq x y z
N MET A 1 -4.66 5.96 -73.15
CA MET A 1 -5.09 7.38 -73.07
C MET A 1 -6.14 7.49 -71.98
N GLN A 2 -6.16 8.64 -71.30
CA GLN A 2 -7.07 9.08 -70.25
C GLN A 2 -6.76 8.59 -68.81
N LEU A 3 -5.83 9.22 -68.09
CA LEU A 3 -5.86 10.52 -67.37
C LEU A 3 -6.12 10.31 -65.88
N SER A 4 -5.02 10.20 -65.13
CA SER A 4 -4.94 10.59 -63.73
C SER A 4 -5.43 12.03 -63.59
N ILE A 5 -6.41 12.32 -62.74
CA ILE A 5 -6.67 13.60 -62.04
C ILE A 5 -8.06 13.44 -61.40
N PHE A 6 -8.11 13.24 -60.08
CA PHE A 6 -9.09 13.94 -59.25
C PHE A 6 -8.70 13.84 -57.78
N ALA A 7 -8.62 15.02 -57.16
CA ALA A 7 -8.67 15.26 -55.72
C ALA A 7 -7.52 14.70 -54.86
N LEU A 8 -6.43 15.45 -54.92
CA LEU A 8 -5.73 15.96 -53.75
C LEU A 8 -6.75 16.41 -52.67
N PHE A 9 -7.21 15.48 -51.82
CA PHE A 9 -7.84 15.87 -50.57
C PHE A 9 -6.74 16.38 -49.66
N ALA A 10 -6.73 17.70 -49.54
CA ALA A 10 -5.88 18.47 -48.66
C ALA A 10 -5.69 17.73 -47.33
N SER A 11 -4.43 17.42 -47.03
CA SER A 11 -3.94 17.30 -45.66
C SER A 11 -4.41 18.53 -44.90
N GLN A 12 -5.50 18.40 -44.16
CA GLN A 12 -5.91 19.35 -43.13
C GLN A 12 -4.82 19.31 -42.07
N GLY A 13 -3.78 20.12 -42.26
CA GLY A 13 -2.85 20.47 -41.21
C GLY A 13 -3.67 21.04 -40.06
N ALA A 14 -3.86 20.25 -39.01
CA ALA A 14 -4.51 20.69 -37.80
C ALA A 14 -3.80 21.97 -37.33
N ASN A 15 -4.44 23.11 -37.51
CA ASN A 15 -4.01 24.39 -36.99
C ASN A 15 -3.99 24.27 -35.46
N ARG A 16 -2.86 23.84 -34.93
CA ARG A 16 -2.58 23.82 -33.50
C ARG A 16 -2.37 25.27 -33.11
N HIS A 17 -3.49 25.96 -32.83
CA HIS A 17 -3.48 27.32 -32.29
C HIS A 17 -2.51 27.33 -31.12
N ARG A 18 -1.33 27.91 -31.32
CA ARG A 18 -0.40 28.20 -30.25
C ARG A 18 -1.00 29.36 -29.48
N GLN A 19 -1.85 29.04 -28.51
CA GLN A 19 -2.40 30.00 -27.58
C GLN A 19 -1.22 30.51 -26.73
N LEU A 20 -0.74 31.71 -27.04
CA LEU A 20 0.24 32.40 -26.21
C LEU A 20 -0.43 32.70 -24.86
N GLY A 21 -0.04 31.93 -23.83
CA GLY A 21 -0.67 31.94 -22.51
C GLY A 21 -1.23 30.59 -22.05
N GLN A 22 -1.55 29.67 -22.97
CA GLN A 22 -2.08 28.33 -22.64
C GLN A 22 -1.10 27.51 -21.80
N GLY A 23 0.20 27.62 -22.07
CA GLY A 23 1.22 26.92 -21.28
C GLY A 23 1.37 27.41 -19.84
N MET A 24 1.11 28.71 -19.57
CA MET A 24 1.29 29.27 -18.23
C MET A 24 0.15 28.87 -17.30
N THR A 25 -1.10 28.95 -17.77
CA THR A 25 -2.26 28.56 -16.95
C THR A 25 -2.34 27.05 -16.78
N GLU A 26 -2.03 26.28 -17.82
CA GLU A 26 -1.97 24.81 -17.75
C GLU A 26 -0.89 24.35 -16.75
N TYR A 27 0.29 24.97 -16.79
CA TYR A 27 1.35 24.67 -15.83
C TYR A 27 0.93 24.96 -14.39
N ILE A 28 0.29 26.11 -14.14
CA ILE A 28 -0.19 26.47 -12.80
C ILE A 28 -1.22 25.45 -12.28
N ILE A 29 -2.14 25.00 -13.15
CA ILE A 29 -3.15 24.00 -12.79
C ILE A 29 -2.49 22.65 -12.47
N ILE A 30 -1.59 22.18 -13.33
CA ILE A 30 -0.90 20.89 -13.12
C ILE A 30 -0.04 20.92 -11.85
N VAL A 31 0.69 22.01 -11.60
CA VAL A 31 1.49 22.17 -10.38
C VAL A 31 0.61 22.18 -9.14
N ALA A 32 -0.54 22.87 -9.17
CA ALA A 32 -1.49 22.88 -8.06
C ALA A 32 -2.02 21.47 -7.76
N LEU A 33 -2.35 20.68 -8.79
CA LEU A 33 -2.80 19.30 -8.62
C LEU A 33 -1.72 18.39 -8.03
N ILE A 34 -0.47 18.51 -8.50
CA ILE A 34 0.67 17.76 -7.95
C ILE A 34 0.91 18.13 -6.49
N ALA A 35 0.83 19.41 -6.12
CA ALA A 35 1.03 19.86 -4.75
C ALA A 35 0.00 19.26 -3.79
N VAL A 36 -1.29 19.25 -4.17
CA VAL A 36 -2.36 18.65 -3.36
C VAL A 36 -2.17 17.14 -3.23
N ALA A 37 -1.86 16.45 -4.33
CA ALA A 37 -1.57 15.02 -4.31
C ALA A 37 -0.35 14.69 -3.42
N ALA A 38 0.70 15.50 -3.51
CA ALA A 38 1.91 15.36 -2.72
C ALA A 38 1.63 15.48 -1.22
N ILE A 39 0.80 16.45 -0.77
CA ILE A 39 0.42 16.57 0.64
C ILE A 39 -0.23 15.26 1.14
N GLY A 40 -1.13 14.67 0.35
CA GLY A 40 -1.79 13.40 0.68
C GLY A 40 -0.84 12.19 0.68
N VAL A 41 0.08 12.10 -0.28
CA VAL A 41 1.07 11.01 -0.31
C VAL A 41 2.09 11.17 0.81
N TYR A 42 2.57 12.38 1.09
CA TYR A 42 3.54 12.64 2.15
C TYR A 42 2.97 12.36 3.54
N SER A 43 1.69 12.59 3.79
CA SER A 43 1.06 12.23 5.07
C SER A 43 1.00 10.71 5.26
N LEU A 44 0.48 9.99 4.26
CA LEU A 44 0.33 8.53 4.30
C LEU A 44 1.68 7.78 4.28
N LEU A 45 2.62 8.24 3.44
CA LEU A 45 3.96 7.68 3.36
C LEU A 45 4.78 8.05 4.60
N GLY A 46 4.65 9.26 5.13
CA GLY A 46 5.35 9.71 6.33
C GLY A 46 4.98 8.88 7.55
N GLU A 47 3.69 8.56 7.72
CA GLU A 47 3.22 7.65 8.76
C GLU A 47 3.78 6.23 8.57
N SER A 48 3.71 5.67 7.35
CA SER A 48 4.21 4.33 7.05
C SER A 48 5.71 4.19 7.28
N VAL A 49 6.50 5.16 6.78
CA VAL A 49 7.95 5.21 6.97
C VAL A 49 8.29 5.38 8.44
N ARG A 50 7.61 6.27 9.16
CA ARG A 50 7.82 6.45 10.61
C ARG A 50 7.51 5.17 11.39
N ASN A 51 6.44 4.45 11.05
CA ASN A 51 6.07 3.20 11.70
C ASN A 51 7.10 2.09 11.44
N GLN A 52 7.60 1.98 10.21
CA GLN A 52 8.67 1.04 9.86
C GLN A 52 9.99 1.39 10.56
N VAL A 53 10.37 2.67 10.56
CA VAL A 53 11.57 3.16 11.25
C VAL A 53 11.43 2.98 12.77
N ALA A 54 10.24 3.15 13.35
CA ALA A 54 9.99 2.86 14.75
C ALA A 54 10.09 1.37 15.08
N GLY A 55 9.66 0.49 14.16
CA GLY A 55 9.87 -0.96 14.26
C GLY A 55 11.35 -1.32 14.24
N ILE A 56 12.09 -0.77 13.28
CA ILE A 56 13.54 -0.96 13.16
C ILE A 56 14.29 -0.35 14.36
N ALA A 57 13.90 0.83 14.86
CA ALA A 57 14.49 1.45 16.02
C ALA A 57 14.26 0.64 17.30
N LYS A 58 13.08 0.01 17.45
CA LYS A 58 12.82 -0.94 18.54
C LYS A 58 13.69 -2.19 18.43
N GLU A 59 13.88 -2.72 17.22
CA GLU A 59 14.79 -3.82 16.96
C GLU A 59 16.26 -3.45 17.29
N ILE A 60 16.72 -2.28 16.82
CA ILE A 60 18.09 -1.77 17.00
C ILE A 60 18.39 -1.45 18.47
N THR A 61 17.44 -0.89 19.19
CA THR A 61 17.60 -0.58 20.63
C THR A 61 17.47 -1.82 21.52
N GLY A 62 17.30 -3.01 20.94
CA GLY A 62 17.13 -4.25 21.69
C GLY A 62 15.79 -4.33 22.44
N GLN A 63 14.90 -3.34 22.25
CA GLN A 63 13.50 -3.42 22.62
C GLN A 63 12.74 -4.29 21.60
N THR A 64 13.28 -5.47 21.31
CA THR A 64 12.49 -6.59 20.80
C THR A 64 11.25 -6.64 21.66
N SER A 65 10.08 -6.49 21.03
CA SER A 65 8.77 -6.43 21.67
C SER A 65 8.60 -7.57 22.68
N ASN A 66 9.10 -7.42 23.92
CA ASN A 66 9.14 -8.49 24.92
C ASN A 66 7.73 -8.98 25.17
N ALA A 67 6.74 -8.09 25.10
CA ALA A 67 5.33 -8.43 25.16
C ALA A 67 4.87 -9.31 23.97
N GLN A 68 5.35 -9.09 22.75
CA GLN A 68 4.99 -9.89 21.57
C GLN A 68 5.76 -11.22 21.53
N ILE A 69 7.05 -11.23 21.88
CA ILE A 69 7.83 -12.46 22.03
C ILE A 69 7.29 -13.32 23.17
N ASN A 70 6.89 -12.73 24.29
CA ASN A 70 6.28 -13.47 25.40
C ASN A 70 4.91 -14.03 25.01
N ARG A 71 4.08 -13.27 24.29
CA ARG A 71 2.81 -13.80 23.74
C ARG A 71 3.05 -14.92 22.73
N ALA A 72 4.02 -14.77 21.83
CA ALA A 72 4.38 -15.80 20.87
C ALA A 72 4.92 -17.07 21.55
N ARG A 73 5.76 -16.92 22.60
CA ARG A 73 6.23 -18.04 23.43
C ARG A 73 5.10 -18.72 24.19
N GLN A 74 4.15 -17.95 24.74
CA GLN A 74 2.98 -18.51 25.41
C GLN A 74 2.08 -19.27 24.43
N ALA A 75 1.81 -18.71 23.25
CA ALA A 75 1.04 -19.37 22.20
C ALA A 75 1.73 -20.66 21.71
N ALA A 76 3.04 -20.63 21.50
CA ALA A 76 3.82 -21.81 21.10
C ALA A 76 3.80 -22.91 22.16
N ARG A 77 3.90 -22.56 23.45
CA ARG A 77 3.77 -23.52 24.56
C ARG A 77 2.38 -24.14 24.61
N ARG A 78 1.32 -23.33 24.47
CA ARG A 78 -0.07 -23.80 24.42
C ARG A 78 -0.29 -24.74 23.23
N ALA A 79 0.19 -24.39 22.05
CA ALA A 79 0.10 -25.23 20.86
C ALA A 79 0.83 -26.57 21.04
N GLY A 80 2.00 -26.58 21.70
CA GLY A 80 2.70 -27.82 22.06
C GLY A 80 1.89 -28.71 23.01
N THR A 81 1.28 -28.13 24.04
CA THR A 81 0.42 -28.87 24.99
C THR A 81 -0.82 -29.43 24.33
N VAL A 82 -1.50 -28.65 23.49
CA VAL A 82 -2.68 -29.11 22.72
C VAL A 82 -2.29 -30.19 21.72
N ALA A 83 -1.12 -30.07 21.07
CA ALA A 83 -0.61 -31.08 20.14
C ALA A 83 -0.21 -32.40 20.84
N GLN A 84 0.06 -32.38 22.14
CA GLN A 84 0.29 -33.58 22.96
C GLN A 84 -1.01 -34.21 23.48
N GLN A 85 -2.15 -33.53 23.37
CA GLN A 85 -3.44 -34.12 23.69
C GLN A 85 -4.07 -34.74 22.45
N ASP A 86 -4.61 -35.95 22.59
CA ASP A 86 -5.40 -36.59 21.54
C ASP A 86 -6.74 -35.85 21.40
N ILE A 87 -6.80 -34.89 20.48
CA ILE A 87 -8.00 -34.10 20.21
C ILE A 87 -8.92 -34.90 19.28
N ASN A 88 -10.06 -35.33 19.83
CA ASN A 88 -11.16 -35.94 19.11
C ASN A 88 -12.38 -35.00 19.09
N LEU A 89 -13.37 -35.32 18.27
CA LEU A 89 -14.57 -34.47 18.13
C LEU A 89 -15.38 -34.33 19.44
N GLY A 90 -15.13 -35.18 20.44
CA GLY A 90 -15.76 -35.12 21.76
C GLY A 90 -15.06 -34.19 22.76
N ASN A 91 -13.77 -33.89 22.58
CA ASN A 91 -12.98 -33.05 23.49
C ASN A 91 -12.42 -31.77 22.82
N TYR A 92 -12.85 -31.49 21.59
CA TYR A 92 -12.47 -30.28 20.82
C TYR A 92 -12.75 -28.98 21.56
N ASN A 93 -13.84 -28.95 22.34
CA ASN A 93 -14.23 -27.77 23.11
C ASN A 93 -13.26 -27.50 24.28
N GLU A 94 -12.90 -28.54 25.05
CA GLU A 94 -11.97 -28.42 26.19
C GLU A 94 -10.54 -28.07 25.77
N ALA A 95 -10.09 -28.61 24.64
CA ALA A 95 -8.77 -28.32 24.08
C ALA A 95 -8.61 -26.87 23.59
N THR A 96 -9.72 -26.25 23.20
CA THR A 96 -9.76 -24.87 22.72
C THR A 96 -10.06 -23.88 23.85
N GLU A 97 -10.88 -24.27 24.83
CA GLU A 97 -11.26 -23.45 26.01
C GLU A 97 -10.20 -23.39 27.11
N ALA A 98 -9.22 -24.30 27.14
CA ALA A 98 -8.03 -24.18 27.99
C ALA A 98 -7.20 -22.90 27.71
N GLY A 99 -7.56 -22.13 26.68
CA GLY A 99 -6.96 -20.84 26.33
C GLY A 99 -7.54 -19.61 27.04
N GLU A 100 -8.69 -19.69 27.70
CA GLU A 100 -9.42 -18.51 28.24
C GLU A 100 -9.29 -18.31 29.76
N GLN A 101 -8.68 -19.23 30.50
CA GLN A 101 -8.44 -19.06 31.94
C GLN A 101 -6.97 -18.72 32.23
N GLN A 102 -6.58 -17.46 31.93
CA GLN A 102 -5.55 -16.67 32.63
C GLN A 102 -5.34 -15.31 31.96
#